data_AF-B8HIU5-F1
#
_entry.id   AF-B8HIU5-F1
#
_cell.length_a   1.000
_cell.length_b   1.000
_cell.length_c   1.000
_cell.angle_alpha   90.00
_cell.angle_beta   90.00
_cell.angle_gamma   90.00
#
_symmetry.space_group_name_H-M   'P 1'
#
loop_
_entity.id
_entity.type
_entity.pdbx_description
1 polymer ?
#
loop_
_entity_poly.entity_id
_entity_poly.type
_entity_poly.pdbx_seq_one_letter_code
_entity_poly.pdbx_strand_id
1 'polypeptide(L)'
;MSQLDSGWVARWVVALCEPLLETEARIQIEAQMVELVSRKPHWFAAWFSGFLSDVVRSLDPQDPWRNLSIVEGQTVHPDRSPFGTWVDASDVVHVSIEDIRADLGLAALEKPLNENAAQLISVAAQGWDATLTWCEANLVTAATLPPEQGAEFFKTASAALRWAIHRRRLFSGIEDPFVQVSGVSWITRADKMTSGEPWDEARAARHLEANKVQPGTYKQFNPSAE
;
A
#
# COMPACT_ATOMS: atom_id res chain seq x y z
N MET A 1 -0.51 -11.04 -18.99
CA MET A 1 -1.60 -11.51 -18.09
C MET A 1 -2.79 -12.07 -18.88
N SER A 2 -3.71 -12.83 -18.29
CA SER A 2 -5.02 -13.10 -18.94
C SER A 2 -6.00 -11.93 -18.70
N GLN A 3 -7.02 -11.77 -19.55
CA GLN A 3 -8.05 -10.75 -19.34
C GLN A 3 -8.84 -10.97 -18.03
N LEU A 4 -9.04 -12.24 -17.65
CA LEU A 4 -9.71 -12.60 -16.40
C LEU A 4 -8.86 -12.16 -15.18
N ASP A 5 -7.57 -12.49 -15.19
CA ASP A 5 -6.66 -12.16 -14.09
C ASP A 5 -6.56 -10.63 -13.90
N SER A 6 -6.40 -9.86 -14.99
CA SER A 6 -6.38 -8.39 -14.93
C SER A 6 -7.71 -7.80 -14.44
N GLY A 7 -8.84 -8.43 -14.80
CA GLY A 7 -10.16 -8.07 -14.27
C GLY A 7 -10.28 -8.24 -12.76
N TRP A 8 -9.73 -9.32 -12.19
CA TRP A 8 -9.73 -9.53 -10.74
C TRP A 8 -8.87 -8.51 -9.99
N VAL A 9 -7.70 -8.19 -10.52
CA VAL A 9 -6.82 -7.15 -9.94
C VAL A 9 -7.51 -5.78 -9.95
N ALA A 10 -8.14 -5.41 -11.07
CA ALA A 10 -8.90 -4.16 -11.16
C ALA A 10 -10.06 -4.12 -10.16
N ARG A 11 -10.80 -5.23 -9.99
CA ARG A 11 -11.87 -5.33 -8.98
C ARG A 11 -11.34 -5.21 -7.56
N TRP A 12 -10.18 -5.80 -7.26
CA TRP A 12 -9.55 -5.65 -5.95
C TRP A 12 -9.15 -4.21 -5.66
N VAL A 13 -8.56 -3.51 -6.63
CA VAL A 13 -8.24 -2.08 -6.52
C VAL A 13 -9.50 -1.25 -6.21
N VAL A 14 -10.60 -1.50 -6.93
CA VAL A 14 -11.89 -0.83 -6.65
C VAL A 14 -12.38 -1.17 -5.25
N ALA A 15 -12.24 -2.43 -4.81
CA ALA A 15 -12.71 -2.87 -3.50
C ALA A 15 -12.03 -2.21 -2.30
N LEU A 16 -10.85 -1.63 -2.50
CA LEU A 16 -10.18 -0.82 -1.47
C LEU A 16 -10.93 0.49 -1.16
N CYS A 17 -11.74 0.98 -2.09
CA CYS A 17 -12.40 2.29 -2.00
C CYS A 17 -13.93 2.22 -2.02
N GLU A 18 -14.52 1.16 -2.57
CA GLU A 18 -15.96 1.07 -2.81
C GLU A 18 -16.70 0.44 -1.62
N PRO A 19 -17.50 1.17 -0.82
CA PRO A 19 -18.26 0.60 0.29
C PRO A 19 -19.42 -0.30 -0.16
N LEU A 20 -19.98 -0.11 -1.36
CA LEU A 20 -21.16 -0.82 -1.85
C LEU A 20 -20.90 -2.27 -2.27
N LEU A 21 -19.63 -2.71 -2.30
CA LEU A 21 -19.32 -4.11 -2.57
C LEU A 21 -19.79 -5.01 -1.43
N GLU A 22 -20.64 -5.97 -1.79
CA GLU A 22 -21.10 -7.03 -0.91
C GLU A 22 -19.92 -7.81 -0.31
N THR A 23 -20.09 -8.26 0.95
CA THR A 23 -19.08 -9.02 1.67
C THR A 23 -18.63 -10.27 0.92
N GLU A 24 -19.57 -11.01 0.31
CA GLU A 24 -19.25 -12.22 -0.46
C GLU A 24 -18.38 -11.91 -1.68
N ALA A 25 -18.67 -10.81 -2.38
CA ALA A 25 -17.85 -10.37 -3.50
C ALA A 25 -16.43 -10.00 -3.05
N ARG A 26 -16.26 -9.38 -1.87
CA ARG A 26 -14.93 -9.08 -1.31
C ARG A 26 -14.13 -10.35 -1.02
N ILE A 27 -14.77 -11.34 -0.40
CA ILE A 27 -14.16 -12.65 -0.10
C ILE A 27 -13.70 -13.32 -1.40
N GLN A 28 -14.57 -13.33 -2.42
CA GLN A 28 -14.24 -13.92 -3.71
C GLN A 28 -13.08 -13.20 -4.39
N ILE A 29 -13.09 -11.86 -4.40
CA ILE A 29 -12.01 -11.06 -5.00
C ILE A 29 -10.68 -11.36 -4.29
N GLU A 30 -10.64 -11.40 -2.96
CA GLU A 30 -9.41 -11.72 -2.22
C GLU A 30 -8.93 -13.14 -2.50
N ALA A 31 -9.82 -14.12 -2.57
CA ALA A 31 -9.46 -15.50 -2.92
C ALA A 31 -8.81 -15.58 -4.31
N GLN A 32 -9.34 -14.84 -5.29
CA GLN A 32 -8.78 -14.76 -6.64
C GLN A 32 -7.43 -14.04 -6.67
N MET A 33 -7.23 -13.04 -5.82
CA MET A 33 -5.92 -12.40 -5.67
C MET A 33 -4.89 -13.36 -5.08
N VAL A 34 -5.24 -14.14 -4.04
CA VAL A 34 -4.37 -15.18 -3.48
C VAL A 34 -3.97 -16.21 -4.55
N GLU A 35 -4.94 -16.70 -5.33
CA GLU A 35 -4.67 -17.63 -6.42
C GLU A 35 -3.74 -17.02 -7.50
N LEU A 36 -3.93 -15.74 -7.82
CA LEU A 36 -3.05 -15.02 -8.74
C LEU A 36 -1.63 -14.90 -8.19
N VAL A 37 -1.47 -14.53 -6.92
CA VAL A 37 -0.16 -14.42 -6.27
C VAL A 37 0.57 -15.75 -6.27
N SER A 38 -0.14 -16.86 -5.99
CA SER A 38 0.43 -18.20 -6.06
C SER A 38 0.91 -18.58 -7.46
N ARG A 39 0.13 -18.27 -8.50
CA ARG A 39 0.47 -18.66 -9.88
C ARG A 39 1.48 -17.72 -10.54
N LYS A 40 1.53 -16.45 -10.14
CA LYS A 40 2.30 -15.38 -10.80
C LYS A 40 2.93 -14.41 -9.79
N PRO A 41 3.76 -14.91 -8.85
CA PRO A 41 4.30 -14.10 -7.76
C PRO A 41 5.18 -12.94 -8.23
N HIS A 42 6.02 -13.14 -9.26
CA HIS A 42 6.85 -12.05 -9.82
C HIS A 42 6.03 -10.93 -10.44
N TRP A 43 4.96 -11.27 -11.17
CA TRP A 43 4.06 -10.27 -11.73
C TRP A 43 3.33 -9.50 -10.64
N PHE A 44 2.82 -10.23 -9.63
CA PHE A 44 2.16 -9.61 -8.50
C PHE A 44 3.10 -8.67 -7.74
N ALA A 45 4.35 -9.10 -7.51
CA ALA A 45 5.40 -8.26 -6.93
C ALA A 45 5.62 -6.97 -7.75
N ALA A 46 5.77 -7.07 -9.08
CA ALA A 46 5.95 -5.91 -9.94
C ALA A 46 4.78 -4.92 -9.87
N TRP A 47 3.55 -5.43 -9.93
CA TRP A 47 2.32 -4.61 -9.82
C TRP A 47 2.20 -3.95 -8.44
N PHE A 48 2.35 -4.75 -7.38
CA PHE A 48 2.21 -4.31 -6.00
C PHE A 48 3.26 -3.27 -5.62
N SER A 49 4.53 -3.53 -5.93
CA SER A 49 5.65 -2.65 -5.62
C SER A 49 5.47 -1.28 -6.25
N GLY A 50 5.00 -1.26 -7.49
CA GLY A 50 4.66 -0.06 -8.20
C GLY A 50 3.55 0.74 -7.55
N PHE A 51 2.41 0.07 -7.32
CA PHE A 51 1.24 0.70 -6.73
C PHE A 51 1.52 1.24 -5.31
N LEU A 52 2.17 0.43 -4.46
CA LEU A 52 2.53 0.87 -3.11
C LEU A 52 3.50 2.05 -3.14
N SER A 53 4.54 2.00 -3.99
CA SER A 53 5.50 3.10 -4.12
C SER A 53 4.83 4.39 -4.59
N ASP A 54 3.91 4.32 -5.56
CA ASP A 54 3.14 5.49 -5.99
C ASP A 54 2.32 6.07 -4.84
N VAL A 55 1.60 5.24 -4.07
CA VAL A 55 0.81 5.72 -2.92
C VAL A 55 1.70 6.36 -1.86
N VAL A 56 2.81 5.71 -1.45
CA VAL A 56 3.70 6.25 -0.41
C VAL A 56 4.40 7.53 -0.88
N ARG A 57 4.93 7.56 -2.11
CA ARG A 57 5.65 8.73 -2.66
C ARG A 57 4.73 9.88 -3.03
N SER A 58 3.42 9.62 -3.08
CA SER A 58 2.41 10.64 -3.26
C SER A 58 2.04 11.38 -1.97
N LEU A 59 2.47 10.90 -0.79
CA LEU A 59 2.32 11.62 0.46
C LEU A 59 3.17 12.91 0.48
N ASP A 60 2.83 13.81 1.40
CA ASP A 60 3.62 15.02 1.65
C ASP A 60 5.09 14.63 1.89
N PRO A 61 6.08 15.30 1.26
CA PRO A 61 7.50 15.04 1.52
C PRO A 61 7.90 15.05 2.99
N GLN A 62 7.20 15.81 3.84
CA GLN A 62 7.46 15.89 5.28
C GLN A 62 6.68 14.86 6.11
N ASP A 63 5.79 14.07 5.49
CA ASP A 63 5.02 13.05 6.20
C ASP A 63 5.97 11.97 6.78
N PRO A 64 5.87 11.62 8.08
CA PRO A 64 6.74 10.63 8.70
C PRO A 64 6.64 9.24 8.04
N TRP A 65 5.49 8.86 7.49
CA TRP A 65 5.29 7.57 6.81
C TRP A 65 6.07 7.49 5.49
N ARG A 66 6.46 8.63 4.92
CA ARG A 66 7.35 8.71 3.75
C ARG A 66 8.83 8.67 4.11
N ASN A 67 9.16 8.83 5.39
CA ASN A 67 10.53 8.99 5.89
C ASN A 67 10.92 7.90 6.90
N LEU A 68 10.28 6.74 6.82
CA LEU A 68 10.57 5.57 7.66
C LEU A 68 11.92 4.95 7.32
N SER A 69 12.57 4.33 8.31
CA SER A 69 13.81 3.56 8.14
C SER A 69 13.69 2.18 8.77
N ILE A 70 14.54 1.25 8.35
CA ILE A 70 14.63 -0.09 8.94
C ILE A 70 15.91 -0.16 9.79
N VAL A 71 15.77 -0.52 11.06
CA VAL A 71 16.86 -0.63 12.04
C VAL A 71 16.71 -1.97 12.73
N GLU A 72 17.71 -2.84 12.59
CA GLU A 72 17.70 -4.17 13.23
C GLU A 72 16.43 -4.99 12.92
N GLY A 73 15.89 -4.86 11.69
CA GLY A 73 14.64 -5.50 11.25
C GLY A 73 13.38 -4.71 11.57
N GLN A 74 13.43 -3.80 12.54
CA GLN A 74 12.27 -3.00 12.93
C GLN A 74 12.12 -1.75 12.04
N THR A 75 10.90 -1.48 11.59
CA THR A 75 10.58 -0.21 10.91
C THR A 75 10.33 0.89 11.95
N VAL A 76 11.02 2.01 11.80
CA VAL A 76 10.99 3.13 12.75
C VAL A 76 10.85 4.47 12.05
N HIS A 77 10.25 5.42 12.76
CA HIS A 77 10.18 6.84 12.41
C HIS A 77 11.56 7.51 12.49
N PRO A 78 11.71 8.74 11.94
CA PRO A 78 12.93 9.53 12.09
C PRO A 78 13.40 9.72 13.54
N ASP A 79 12.46 9.76 14.50
CA ASP A 79 12.73 9.88 15.93
C ASP A 79 13.07 8.54 16.62
N ARG A 80 13.16 7.45 15.84
CA ARG A 80 13.39 6.06 16.26
C ARG A 80 12.22 5.38 16.98
N SER A 81 11.06 6.01 17.07
CA SER A 81 9.87 5.32 17.58
C SER A 81 9.40 4.20 16.63
N PRO A 82 8.85 3.09 17.14
CA PRO A 82 8.32 2.01 16.32
C PRO A 82 7.18 2.45 15.40
N PHE A 83 7.14 1.90 14.18
CA PHE A 83 6.02 2.03 13.25
C PHE A 83 5.22 0.72 13.13
N GLY A 84 3.91 0.83 12.88
CA GLY A 84 3.00 -0.28 12.63
C GLY A 84 1.82 -0.39 13.61
N THR A 85 1.47 0.67 14.35
CA THR A 85 0.33 0.70 15.29
C THR A 85 -0.57 1.91 15.04
N TRP A 86 -1.77 1.92 15.62
CA TRP A 86 -2.71 3.05 15.47
C TRP A 86 -2.10 4.40 15.89
N VAL A 87 -1.08 4.41 16.76
CA VAL A 87 -0.35 5.61 17.19
C VAL A 87 0.22 6.38 16.00
N ASP A 88 0.58 5.68 14.92
CA ASP A 88 1.14 6.28 13.71
C ASP A 88 0.17 7.18 12.96
N ALA A 89 -1.13 7.05 13.21
CA ALA A 89 -2.16 7.93 12.64
C ALA A 89 -2.60 9.04 13.60
N SER A 90 -2.23 8.94 14.89
CA SER A 90 -2.64 9.91 15.93
C SER A 90 -1.98 11.28 15.79
N ASP A 91 -0.94 11.37 14.96
CA ASP A 91 -0.29 12.62 14.56
C ASP A 91 -1.18 13.50 13.68
N VAL A 92 -2.20 12.95 13.01
CA VAL A 92 -3.15 13.71 12.18
C VAL A 92 -4.62 13.42 12.51
N VAL A 93 -4.92 12.29 13.15
CA VAL A 93 -6.26 11.92 13.62
C VAL A 93 -6.35 12.12 15.12
N HIS A 94 -7.33 12.91 15.57
CA HIS A 94 -7.54 13.12 17.01
C HIS A 94 -8.07 11.84 17.68
N VAL A 95 -7.37 11.39 18.73
CA VAL A 95 -7.82 10.28 19.58
C VAL A 95 -8.96 10.78 20.47
N SER A 96 -10.17 10.33 20.20
CA SER A 96 -11.38 10.78 20.92
C SER A 96 -11.79 9.83 22.03
N ILE A 97 -11.39 8.54 21.93
CA ILE A 97 -11.77 7.49 22.87
C ILE A 97 -10.55 6.63 23.21
N GLU A 98 -10.39 6.26 24.49
CA GLU A 98 -9.27 5.45 24.96
C GLU A 98 -9.29 4.02 24.37
N ASP A 99 -10.48 3.41 24.25
CA ASP A 99 -10.65 2.17 23.51
C ASP A 99 -10.70 2.43 22.00
N ILE A 100 -9.59 2.14 21.33
CA ILE A 100 -9.42 2.32 19.88
C ILE A 100 -10.47 1.55 19.06
N ARG A 101 -11.04 0.45 19.58
CA ARG A 101 -12.12 -0.27 18.88
C ARG A 101 -13.39 0.55 18.73
N ALA A 102 -13.60 1.49 19.65
CA ALA A 102 -14.73 2.40 19.64
C ALA A 102 -14.40 3.75 18.97
N ASP A 103 -13.12 4.06 18.76
CA ASP A 103 -12.69 5.30 18.09
C ASP A 103 -12.98 5.22 16.58
N LEU A 104 -13.94 6.00 16.11
CA LEU A 104 -14.38 5.97 14.70
C LEU A 104 -13.27 6.32 13.70
N GLY A 105 -12.28 7.12 14.11
CA GLY A 105 -11.16 7.51 13.26
C GLY A 105 -10.05 6.47 13.20
N LEU A 106 -9.87 5.69 14.28
CA LEU A 106 -8.72 4.81 14.48
C LEU A 106 -9.06 3.31 14.56
N ALA A 107 -10.33 2.92 14.68
CA ALA A 107 -10.75 1.52 14.80
C ALA A 107 -10.28 0.64 13.63
N ALA A 108 -10.13 1.20 12.44
CA ALA A 108 -9.59 0.50 11.27
C ALA A 108 -8.12 0.06 11.45
N LEU A 109 -7.39 0.64 12.41
CA LEU A 109 -5.99 0.36 12.73
C LEU A 109 -5.83 -0.42 14.05
N GLU A 110 -6.92 -0.99 14.60
CA GLU A 110 -6.88 -1.80 15.83
C GLU A 110 -5.83 -2.91 15.74
N LYS A 111 -5.72 -3.56 14.57
CA LYS A 111 -4.75 -4.62 14.33
C LYS A 111 -3.42 -4.00 13.89
N PRO A 112 -2.32 -4.21 14.65
CA PRO A 112 -1.01 -3.76 14.25
C PRO A 112 -0.60 -4.34 12.89
N LEU A 113 0.18 -3.55 12.16
CA LEU A 113 0.80 -3.98 10.91
C LEU A 113 1.85 -5.06 11.21
N ASN A 114 1.93 -6.09 10.36
CA ASN A 114 3.00 -7.06 10.49
C ASN A 114 4.35 -6.45 10.06
N GLU A 115 5.45 -7.00 10.56
CA GLU A 115 6.80 -6.47 10.35
C GLU A 115 7.15 -6.32 8.86
N ASN A 116 6.87 -7.34 8.06
CA ASN A 116 7.13 -7.33 6.62
C ASN A 116 6.34 -6.22 5.89
N ALA A 117 5.08 -6.01 6.28
CA ALA A 117 4.24 -4.95 5.71
C ALA A 117 4.71 -3.56 6.12
N ALA A 118 5.21 -3.39 7.34
CA ALA A 118 5.84 -2.15 7.79
C ALA A 118 7.13 -1.85 7.00
N GLN A 119 7.99 -2.86 6.81
CA GLN A 119 9.20 -2.74 6.01
C GLN A 119 8.88 -2.36 4.55
N LEU A 120 7.86 -2.97 3.96
CA LEU A 120 7.40 -2.64 2.61
C LEU A 120 7.02 -1.17 2.44
N ILE A 121 6.35 -0.55 3.43
CA ILE A 121 6.03 0.88 3.39
C ILE A 121 7.31 1.72 3.40
N SER A 122 8.29 1.37 4.26
CA SER A 122 9.58 2.07 4.31
C SER A 122 10.34 1.96 2.99
N VAL A 123 10.42 0.76 2.40
CA VAL A 123 11.12 0.55 1.12
C VAL A 123 10.39 1.24 -0.04
N ALA A 124 9.07 1.28 -0.02
CA ALA A 124 8.24 1.93 -1.04
C ALA A 124 8.51 3.43 -1.22
N ALA A 125 8.98 4.12 -0.18
CA ALA A 125 9.40 5.51 -0.27
C ALA A 125 10.61 5.71 -1.20
N GLN A 126 11.46 4.69 -1.37
CA GLN A 126 12.68 4.75 -2.18
C GLN A 126 12.39 4.58 -3.68
N GLY A 127 11.32 3.87 -4.03
CA GLY A 127 10.95 3.60 -5.41
C GLY A 127 10.36 2.20 -5.59
N TRP A 128 9.66 1.99 -6.70
CA TRP A 128 9.05 0.71 -7.02
C TRP A 128 10.10 -0.40 -7.25
N ASP A 129 11.30 -0.03 -7.71
CA ASP A 129 12.42 -0.92 -8.00
C ASP A 129 13.02 -1.50 -6.71
N ALA A 130 13.21 -0.64 -5.70
CA ALA A 130 13.63 -1.05 -4.37
C ALA A 130 12.59 -1.99 -3.72
N THR A 131 11.29 -1.67 -3.85
CA THR A 131 10.21 -2.52 -3.32
C THR A 131 10.13 -3.85 -4.04
N LEU A 132 10.28 -3.86 -5.37
CA LEU A 132 10.33 -5.09 -6.16
C LEU A 132 11.49 -5.97 -5.73
N THR A 133 12.69 -5.40 -5.59
CA THR A 133 13.87 -6.12 -5.14
C THR A 133 13.66 -6.73 -3.75
N TRP A 134 13.02 -5.98 -2.83
CA TRP A 134 12.69 -6.50 -1.51
C TRP A 134 11.65 -7.64 -1.60
N CYS A 135 10.60 -7.51 -2.40
CA CYS A 135 9.61 -8.58 -2.60
C CYS A 135 10.26 -9.84 -3.19
N GLU A 136 11.15 -9.69 -4.17
CA GLU A 136 11.84 -10.81 -4.81
C GLU A 136 12.80 -11.51 -3.86
N ALA A 137 13.46 -10.77 -2.97
CA ALA A 137 14.35 -11.35 -1.98
C ALA A 137 13.62 -12.06 -0.83
N ASN A 138 12.41 -11.61 -0.45
CA ASN A 138 11.76 -12.04 0.79
C ASN A 138 10.46 -12.83 0.60
N LEU A 139 9.71 -12.57 -0.47
CA LEU A 139 8.34 -13.11 -0.66
C LEU A 139 8.20 -13.94 -1.94
N VAL A 140 9.04 -13.74 -2.95
CA VAL A 140 9.03 -14.52 -4.20
C VAL A 140 10.12 -15.59 -4.16
N THR A 141 9.80 -16.75 -3.60
CA THR A 141 10.75 -17.86 -3.43
C THR A 141 10.88 -18.76 -4.67
N ALA A 142 9.93 -18.69 -5.59
CA ALA A 142 9.89 -19.51 -6.80
C ALA A 142 9.00 -18.88 -7.89
N ALA A 143 9.04 -19.44 -9.10
CA ALA A 143 8.20 -19.02 -10.23
C ALA A 143 6.70 -19.17 -9.95
N THR A 144 6.32 -20.08 -9.05
CA THR A 144 4.99 -20.25 -8.48
C THR A 144 5.12 -20.52 -6.99
N LEU A 145 4.21 -20.03 -6.17
CA LEU A 145 4.18 -20.27 -4.74
C LEU A 145 3.12 -21.32 -4.37
N PRO A 146 3.38 -22.15 -3.35
CA PRO A 146 2.33 -22.89 -2.67
C PRO A 146 1.19 -21.97 -2.20
N PRO A 147 -0.06 -22.45 -2.11
CA PRO A 147 -1.21 -21.63 -1.72
C PRO A 147 -1.02 -20.87 -0.41
N GLU A 148 -0.39 -21.48 0.59
CA GLU A 148 -0.13 -20.87 1.90
C GLU A 148 0.88 -19.72 1.81
N GLN A 149 1.91 -19.85 0.97
CA GLN A 149 2.90 -18.79 0.75
C GLN A 149 2.30 -17.65 -0.07
N GLY A 150 1.48 -17.96 -1.08
CA GLY A 150 0.75 -16.94 -1.85
C GLY A 150 -0.24 -16.17 -0.98
N ALA A 151 -0.93 -16.84 -0.05
CA ALA A 151 -1.82 -16.21 0.92
C ALA A 151 -1.07 -15.27 1.86
N GLU A 152 0.09 -15.68 2.40
CA GLU A 152 0.89 -14.83 3.29
C GLU A 152 1.50 -13.63 2.55
N PHE A 153 1.97 -13.83 1.31
CA PHE A 153 2.41 -12.72 0.46
C PHE A 153 1.25 -11.73 0.23
N PHE A 154 0.09 -12.21 -0.22
CA PHE A 154 -1.06 -11.33 -0.45
C PHE A 154 -1.50 -10.60 0.82
N LYS A 155 -1.54 -11.27 1.97
CA LYS A 155 -1.88 -10.68 3.27
C LYS A 155 -0.91 -9.56 3.64
N THR A 156 0.40 -9.80 3.50
CA THR A 156 1.45 -8.82 3.78
C THR A 156 1.36 -7.61 2.85
N ALA A 157 1.26 -7.86 1.54
CA ALA A 157 1.14 -6.83 0.53
C ALA A 157 -0.14 -5.98 0.71
N SER A 158 -1.29 -6.64 0.87
CA SER A 158 -2.57 -5.95 1.04
C SER A 158 -2.64 -5.12 2.33
N ALA A 159 -2.01 -5.58 3.41
CA ALA A 159 -1.92 -4.81 4.65
C ALA A 159 -1.12 -3.51 4.45
N ALA A 160 0.07 -3.59 3.84
CA ALA A 160 0.91 -2.43 3.52
C ALA A 160 0.16 -1.40 2.65
N LEU A 161 -0.50 -1.86 1.58
CA LEU A 161 -1.29 -0.99 0.71
C LEU A 161 -2.46 -0.33 1.43
N ARG A 162 -3.23 -1.08 2.22
CA ARG A 162 -4.37 -0.54 2.97
C ARG A 162 -3.94 0.54 3.96
N TRP A 163 -2.81 0.34 4.63
CA TRP A 163 -2.22 1.34 5.52
C TRP A 163 -1.78 2.59 4.76
N ALA A 164 -1.02 2.44 3.67
CA ALA A 164 -0.59 3.58 2.86
C ALA A 164 -1.77 4.37 2.27
N ILE A 165 -2.81 3.68 1.82
CA ILE A 165 -4.05 4.29 1.31
C ILE A 165 -4.81 5.00 2.44
N HIS A 166 -4.94 4.37 3.61
CA HIS A 166 -5.54 5.01 4.78
C HIS A 166 -4.85 6.35 5.07
N ARG A 167 -3.51 6.35 5.14
CA ARG A 167 -2.73 7.57 5.37
C ARG A 167 -2.98 8.63 4.31
N ARG A 168 -2.96 8.26 3.03
CA ARG A 168 -3.19 9.20 1.92
C ARG A 168 -4.58 9.83 1.97
N ARG A 169 -5.61 9.07 2.36
CA ARG A 169 -6.99 9.57 2.48
C ARG A 169 -7.16 10.65 3.53
N LEU A 170 -6.30 10.69 4.55
CA LEU A 170 -6.31 11.75 5.57
C LEU A 170 -5.97 13.13 4.97
N PHE A 171 -5.33 13.17 3.80
CA PHE A 171 -5.02 14.40 3.08
C PHE A 171 -5.87 14.61 1.82
N SER A 172 -6.17 13.53 1.10
CA SER A 172 -6.82 13.61 -0.23
C SER A 172 -8.33 13.35 -0.19
N GLY A 173 -8.87 12.92 0.96
CA GLY A 173 -10.27 12.52 1.12
C GLY A 173 -10.53 11.05 0.74
N ILE A 174 -11.73 10.58 1.06
CA ILE A 174 -12.15 9.17 0.88
C ILE A 174 -12.31 8.83 -0.61
N GLU A 175 -12.74 9.80 -1.43
CA GLU A 175 -13.00 9.69 -2.87
C GLU A 175 -11.76 9.93 -3.74
N ASP A 176 -10.55 9.69 -3.20
CA ASP A 176 -9.30 9.94 -3.92
C ASP A 176 -9.14 9.03 -5.15
N PRO A 177 -9.26 9.58 -6.38
CA PRO A 177 -9.24 8.77 -7.60
C PRO A 177 -7.84 8.24 -7.92
N PHE A 178 -6.80 8.83 -7.32
CA PHE A 178 -5.41 8.43 -7.58
C PHE A 178 -5.16 6.96 -7.23
N VAL A 179 -5.75 6.47 -6.14
CA VAL A 179 -5.59 5.08 -5.69
C VAL A 179 -6.06 4.11 -6.77
N GLN A 180 -7.22 4.36 -7.35
CA GLN A 180 -7.79 3.51 -8.39
C GLN A 180 -7.00 3.63 -9.71
N VAL A 181 -6.68 4.86 -10.13
CA VAL A 181 -5.97 5.11 -11.38
C VAL A 181 -4.55 4.52 -11.33
N SER A 182 -3.81 4.74 -10.24
CA SER A 182 -2.47 4.17 -10.07
C SER A 182 -2.52 2.65 -10.06
N GLY A 183 -3.37 2.05 -9.22
CA GLY A 183 -3.48 0.59 -9.11
C GLY A 183 -3.86 -0.10 -10.41
N VAL A 184 -4.77 0.48 -11.20
CA VAL A 184 -5.14 -0.04 -12.54
C VAL A 184 -4.04 0.19 -13.56
N SER A 185 -3.39 1.36 -13.56
CA SER A 185 -2.30 1.65 -14.51
C SER A 185 -1.12 0.69 -14.36
N TRP A 186 -0.86 0.25 -13.12
CA TRP A 186 0.20 -0.70 -12.82
C TRP A 186 -0.07 -2.11 -13.34
N ILE A 187 -1.32 -2.48 -13.65
CA ILE A 187 -1.64 -3.79 -14.24
C ILE A 187 -0.93 -3.94 -15.59
N THR A 188 -1.11 -2.96 -16.48
CA THR A 188 -0.47 -2.97 -17.80
C THR A 188 1.04 -2.78 -17.70
N ARG A 189 1.49 -1.95 -16.75
CA ARG A 189 2.92 -1.70 -16.54
C ARG A 189 3.65 -2.97 -16.08
N ALA A 190 3.11 -3.69 -15.08
CA ALA A 190 3.66 -4.94 -14.60
C ALA A 190 3.69 -6.02 -15.69
N ASP A 191 2.67 -6.08 -16.55
CA ASP A 191 2.67 -6.95 -17.73
C ASP A 191 3.85 -6.66 -18.66
N LYS A 192 4.08 -5.39 -19.00
CA LYS A 192 5.19 -5.00 -19.86
C LYS A 192 6.55 -5.24 -19.22
N MET A 193 6.69 -4.93 -17.93
CA MET A 193 7.93 -5.17 -17.20
C MET A 193 8.29 -6.66 -17.18
N THR A 194 7.31 -7.52 -16.90
CA THR A 194 7.54 -8.97 -16.85
C THR A 194 7.71 -9.61 -18.22
N SER A 195 7.20 -8.99 -19.30
CA SER A 195 7.48 -9.41 -20.68
C SER A 195 8.76 -8.81 -21.28
N GLY A 196 9.46 -7.92 -20.56
CA GLY A 196 10.64 -7.21 -21.06
C GLY A 196 10.32 -6.11 -22.08
N GLU A 197 9.07 -5.67 -22.17
CA GLU A 197 8.63 -4.60 -23.03
C GLU A 197 8.83 -3.21 -22.41
N PRO A 198 9.12 -2.18 -23.21
CA PRO A 198 9.28 -0.83 -22.70
C PRO A 198 7.96 -0.23 -22.20
N TRP A 199 8.07 0.55 -21.12
CA TRP A 199 7.02 1.38 -20.56
C TRP A 199 7.39 2.86 -20.61
N ASP A 200 6.39 3.75 -20.72
CA ASP A 200 6.59 5.19 -20.69
C ASP A 200 6.78 5.66 -19.24
N GLU A 201 8.02 5.56 -18.75
CA GLU A 201 8.44 6.00 -17.42
C GLU A 201 8.19 7.49 -17.19
N ALA A 202 8.35 8.31 -18.24
CA ALA A 202 8.13 9.75 -18.15
C ALA A 202 6.65 10.08 -17.91
N ARG A 203 5.73 9.36 -18.56
CA ARG A 203 4.28 9.50 -18.30
C ARG A 203 3.92 9.06 -16.89
N ALA A 204 4.48 7.95 -16.40
CA ALA A 204 4.24 7.50 -15.02
C ALA A 204 4.73 8.54 -14.00
N ALA A 205 5.94 9.07 -14.17
CA ALA A 205 6.50 10.10 -13.30
C ALA A 205 5.65 11.39 -13.29
N ARG A 206 5.18 11.85 -14.47
CA ARG A 206 4.27 13.00 -14.56
C ARG A 206 2.95 12.76 -13.84
N HIS A 207 2.38 11.56 -13.95
CA HIS A 207 1.14 11.22 -13.27
C HIS A 207 1.31 11.23 -11.75
N LEU A 208 2.37 10.63 -11.21
CA LEU A 208 2.68 10.67 -9.79
C LEU A 208 2.88 12.11 -9.31
N GLU A 209 3.69 12.91 -10.02
CA GLU A 209 3.97 14.30 -9.64
C GLU A 209 2.69 15.15 -9.55
N ALA A 210 1.79 15.00 -10.52
CA ALA A 210 0.53 15.74 -10.56
C ALA A 210 -0.46 15.36 -9.44
N ASN A 211 -0.25 14.23 -8.74
CA ASN A 211 -1.17 13.71 -7.73
C ASN A 211 -0.56 13.64 -6.32
N LYS A 212 0.64 14.21 -6.12
CA LYS A 212 1.22 14.36 -4.79
C LYS A 212 0.34 15.24 -3.91
N VAL A 213 0.20 14.86 -2.65
CA VAL A 213 -0.27 15.74 -1.59
C VAL A 213 0.65 16.96 -1.57
N GLN A 214 0.05 18.15 -1.51
CA GLN A 214 0.79 19.41 -1.60
C GLN A 214 1.79 19.51 -0.44
N PRO A 215 3.05 19.92 -0.68
CA PRO A 215 4.01 20.12 0.40
C PRO A 215 3.50 21.10 1.46
N GLY A 216 3.63 20.74 2.73
CA GLY A 216 3.14 21.52 3.87
C GLY A 216 1.66 21.27 4.22
N THR A 217 1.03 20.29 3.59
CA THR A 217 -0.30 19.80 4.00
C THR A 217 -0.19 19.00 5.29
N TYR A 218 0.89 18.24 5.46
CA TYR A 218 1.16 17.57 6.72
C TYR A 218 1.33 18.59 7.83
N LYS A 219 0.44 18.53 8.82
CA LYS A 219 0.49 19.31 10.05
C LYS A 219 0.15 18.39 11.19
N GLN A 220 1.14 18.17 12.06
CA GLN A 220 0.94 17.38 13.25
C GLN A 220 -0.13 18.04 14.13
N PHE A 221 -1.11 17.26 14.57
CA PHE A 221 -2.06 17.66 15.57
C PHE A 221 -1.30 17.98 16.87
N ASN A 222 -1.42 19.22 17.33
CA ASN A 222 -0.81 19.66 18.58
C ASN A 222 -1.91 19.78 19.65
N PRO A 223 -2.08 18.77 20.53
CA PRO A 223 -3.12 18.80 21.57
C PRO A 223 -2.91 19.93 22.61
N SER A 224 -1.76 20.60 22.60
CA SER A 224 -1.43 21.69 23.54
C SER A 224 -1.86 23.08 23.07
N ALA A 225 -2.56 23.18 21.94
CA ALA A 225 -2.95 24.47 21.32
C ALA A 225 -4.41 24.90 21.61
N GLU A 226 -5.11 24.20 22.51
CA GLU A 226 -6.43 24.59 23.05
C GLU A 226 -6.35 25.07 24.51
#